data_AF-A0A1H8TJ64-F1
#
_entry.id   AF-A0A1H8TJ64-F1
#
_cell.length_a   1.000
_cell.length_b   1.000
_cell.length_c   1.000
_cell.angle_alpha   90.00
_cell.angle_beta   90.00
_cell.angle_gamma   90.00
#
_symmetry.space_group_name_H-M   'P 1'
#
loop_
_entity.id
_entity.type
_entity.pdbx_description
1 polymer ?
#
loop_
_entity_poly.entity_id
_entity_poly.type
_entity_poly.pdbx_seq_one_letter_code
_entity_poly.pdbx_strand_id
1 'polypeptide(L)'
;MSTPTTPTADGPDQRATDRSLSRDEAFHLLQNARRRDVLRYLSRQSSDAVCEIKDVAAQVAAWENDTPVDQLSSDERQRVYIALYQSHLPKLDEAGVVDYDQSRGRLEPTPALEQLYAYLAIGAEEKPPEREATGRRRSRRCDTTVGRRS
;
A
#
# COMPACT_ATOMS: atom_id res chain seq x y z
N MET A 1 30.29 -44.80 -11.00
CA MET A 1 29.14 -44.07 -10.43
C MET A 1 29.59 -42.65 -10.14
N SER A 2 29.02 -41.71 -10.90
CA SER A 2 29.04 -40.25 -10.77
C SER A 2 28.67 -39.82 -9.33
N THR A 3 29.08 -38.69 -8.72
CA THR A 3 29.47 -37.33 -9.14
C THR A 3 30.28 -36.66 -8.01
N PRO A 4 31.06 -35.60 -8.28
CA PRO A 4 31.39 -34.54 -7.33
C PRO A 4 30.47 -33.33 -7.56
N THR A 5 30.03 -32.61 -6.51
CA THR A 5 29.57 -31.19 -6.55
C THR A 5 29.56 -30.67 -5.11
N THR A 6 30.60 -29.99 -4.66
CA THR A 6 30.77 -28.52 -4.58
C THR A 6 29.75 -27.81 -3.67
N PRO A 7 30.20 -27.14 -2.60
CA PRO A 7 29.38 -26.22 -1.82
C PRO A 7 29.28 -24.88 -2.55
N THR A 8 28.07 -24.47 -2.94
CA THR A 8 27.84 -23.09 -3.39
C THR A 8 27.63 -22.23 -2.16
N ALA A 9 28.71 -21.53 -1.78
CA ALA A 9 28.64 -20.30 -1.03
C ALA A 9 27.88 -19.28 -1.88
N ASP A 10 26.76 -18.78 -1.38
CA ASP A 10 26.11 -17.61 -1.95
C ASP A 10 26.35 -16.43 -1.00
N GLY A 11 27.24 -15.57 -1.46
CA GLY A 11 27.56 -14.25 -0.93
C GLY A 11 28.33 -13.53 -2.04
N PRO A 12 27.87 -12.34 -2.45
CA PRO A 12 28.20 -11.18 -1.65
C PRO A 12 27.03 -10.22 -1.36
N ASP A 13 27.16 -9.61 -0.18
CA ASP A 13 26.62 -8.30 0.23
C ASP A 13 26.68 -7.27 -0.91
N GLN A 14 25.55 -7.03 -1.56
CA GLN A 14 25.35 -5.89 -2.46
C GLN A 14 24.53 -4.85 -1.71
N ARG A 15 25.22 -4.07 -0.89
CA ARG A 15 24.70 -2.81 -0.37
C ARG A 15 24.35 -1.88 -1.53
N ALA A 16 23.05 -1.91 -1.84
CA ALA A 16 22.22 -0.86 -2.40
C ALA A 16 22.95 0.33 -3.04
N THR A 17 22.97 0.32 -4.38
CA THR A 17 22.48 1.42 -5.24
C THR A 17 22.31 0.83 -6.63
N ASP A 18 21.09 0.85 -7.18
CA ASP A 18 20.73 0.38 -8.54
C ASP A 18 20.41 -1.12 -8.73
N ARG A 19 19.71 -1.74 -7.77
CA ARG A 19 18.96 -2.97 -8.09
C ARG A 19 17.54 -2.56 -8.49
N SER A 20 17.28 -2.52 -9.80
CA SER A 20 15.91 -2.42 -10.30
C SER A 20 15.12 -3.65 -9.85
N LEU A 21 13.98 -3.42 -9.18
CA LEU A 21 13.12 -4.50 -8.70
C LEU A 21 12.56 -5.26 -9.90
N SER A 22 12.64 -6.60 -9.89
CA SER A 22 11.94 -7.38 -10.90
C SER A 22 10.41 -7.25 -10.71
N ARG A 23 9.66 -7.43 -11.79
CA ARG A 23 8.19 -7.38 -11.74
C ARG A 23 7.61 -8.39 -10.72
N ASP A 24 8.18 -9.60 -10.65
CA ASP A 24 7.71 -10.64 -9.74
C ASP A 24 8.02 -10.28 -8.29
N GLU A 25 9.22 -9.79 -7.98
CA GLU A 25 9.55 -9.27 -6.64
C GLU A 25 8.62 -8.12 -6.25
N ALA A 26 8.37 -7.17 -7.16
CA ALA A 26 7.45 -6.06 -6.93
C ALA A 26 6.04 -6.58 -6.59
N PHE A 27 5.48 -7.52 -7.36
CA PHE A 27 4.18 -8.11 -7.06
C PHE A 27 4.18 -8.86 -5.72
N HIS A 28 5.22 -9.62 -5.43
CA HIS A 28 5.38 -10.32 -4.14
C HIS A 28 5.42 -9.34 -2.96
N LEU A 29 6.04 -8.17 -3.11
CA LEU A 29 6.05 -7.11 -2.11
C LEU A 29 4.67 -6.44 -1.97
N LEU A 30 4.04 -6.09 -3.07
CA LEU A 30 2.78 -5.35 -3.09
C LEU A 30 1.55 -6.19 -2.73
N GLN A 31 1.67 -7.52 -2.67
CA GLN A 31 0.55 -8.40 -2.30
C GLN A 31 0.02 -8.17 -0.87
N ASN A 32 0.81 -7.55 0.02
CA ASN A 32 0.40 -7.29 1.40
C ASN A 32 -0.06 -5.84 1.60
N ALA A 33 -1.27 -5.67 2.16
CA ALA A 33 -1.87 -4.35 2.37
C ALA A 33 -1.00 -3.40 3.19
N ARG A 34 -0.45 -3.85 4.33
CA ARG A 34 0.41 -3.05 5.20
C ARG A 34 1.67 -2.55 4.50
N ARG A 35 2.29 -3.37 3.64
CA ARG A 35 3.43 -2.92 2.82
C ARG A 35 3.01 -1.80 1.87
N ARG A 36 1.87 -1.93 1.19
CA ARG A 36 1.36 -0.85 0.31
C ARG A 36 1.08 0.44 1.08
N ASP A 37 0.54 0.32 2.29
CA ASP A 37 0.24 1.47 3.13
C ASP A 37 1.51 2.14 3.65
N VAL A 38 2.53 1.39 4.06
CA VAL A 38 3.86 1.95 4.35
C VAL A 38 4.41 2.73 3.16
N LEU A 39 4.36 2.15 1.96
CA LEU A 39 4.84 2.83 0.74
C LEU A 39 4.05 4.11 0.46
N ARG A 40 2.72 4.08 0.62
CA ARG A 40 1.85 5.27 0.51
C ARG A 40 2.19 6.35 1.53
N TYR A 41 2.54 5.96 2.75
CA TYR A 41 2.95 6.90 3.79
C TYR A 41 4.23 7.62 3.38
N LEU A 42 5.24 6.84 2.99
CA LEU A 42 6.56 7.34 2.62
C LEU A 42 6.55 8.14 1.32
N SER A 43 5.75 7.75 0.32
CA SER A 43 5.62 8.48 -0.95
C SER A 43 5.02 9.89 -0.79
N ARG A 44 4.44 10.19 0.37
CA ARG A 44 3.91 11.52 0.72
C ARG A 44 4.94 12.38 1.47
N GLN A 45 6.05 11.79 1.89
CA GLN A 45 7.15 12.49 2.54
C GLN A 45 8.18 12.96 1.49
N SER A 46 9.14 13.76 1.93
CA SER A 46 10.31 14.06 1.09
C SER A 46 11.18 12.80 0.92
N SER A 47 11.90 12.70 -0.21
CA SER A 47 12.77 11.56 -0.53
C SER A 47 13.87 11.29 0.49
N ASP A 48 14.22 12.29 1.30
CA ASP A 48 15.30 12.22 2.29
C ASP A 48 14.73 12.30 3.72
N ALA A 49 13.42 12.12 3.89
CA ALA A 49 12.75 12.26 5.17
C ALA A 49 12.95 11.01 6.05
N VAL A 50 13.56 11.21 7.21
CA VAL A 50 13.65 10.19 8.25
C VAL A 50 12.32 10.08 9.00
N CYS A 51 11.67 8.94 8.87
CA CYS A 51 10.38 8.65 9.50
C CYS A 51 10.56 7.76 10.73
N GLU A 52 9.82 8.05 11.80
CA GLU A 52 9.79 7.18 12.97
C GLU A 52 8.73 6.09 12.78
N ILE A 53 9.07 4.83 13.08
CA ILE A 53 8.19 3.69 12.81
C ILE A 53 6.89 3.77 13.60
N LYS A 54 6.92 4.38 14.79
CA LYS A 54 5.73 4.62 15.60
C LYS A 54 4.69 5.48 14.85
N ASP A 55 5.14 6.46 14.07
CA ASP A 55 4.28 7.39 13.34
C ASP A 55 3.74 6.71 12.08
N VAL A 56 4.60 5.96 11.38
CA VAL A 56 4.20 5.10 10.26
C VAL A 56 3.15 4.08 10.72
N ALA A 57 3.38 3.40 11.84
CA ALA A 57 2.47 2.40 12.40
C ALA A 57 1.13 3.01 12.79
N ALA A 58 1.14 4.19 13.42
CA ALA A 58 -0.08 4.90 13.77
C ALA A 58 -0.89 5.29 12.54
N GLN A 59 -0.24 5.79 11.49
CA GLN A 59 -0.94 6.16 10.26
C GLN A 59 -1.47 4.94 9.48
N VAL A 60 -0.73 3.84 9.46
CA VAL A 60 -1.18 2.57 8.87
C VAL A 60 -2.37 2.03 9.66
N ALA A 61 -2.30 2.02 10.99
CA ALA A 61 -3.43 1.61 11.84
C ALA A 61 -4.68 2.47 11.61
N ALA A 62 -4.50 3.79 11.42
CA ALA A 62 -5.60 4.69 11.10
C ALA A 62 -6.30 4.31 9.78
N TRP A 63 -5.53 3.99 8.74
CA TRP A 63 -6.10 3.51 7.47
C TRP A 63 -6.75 2.13 7.57
N GLU A 64 -6.19 1.21 8.36
CA GLU A 64 -6.78 -0.13 8.54
C GLU A 64 -8.11 -0.13 9.29
N ASN A 65 -8.31 0.83 10.20
CA ASN A 65 -9.50 0.92 11.05
C ASN A 65 -10.45 2.04 10.62
N ASP A 66 -10.19 2.69 9.47
CA ASP A 66 -10.94 3.85 8.96
C ASP A 66 -11.23 4.90 10.07
N THR A 67 -10.20 5.20 10.86
CA THR A 67 -10.29 6.03 12.07
C THR A 67 -9.13 7.02 12.11
N PRO A 68 -9.34 8.26 12.60
CA PRO A 68 -8.25 9.21 12.72
C PRO A 68 -7.24 8.78 13.81
N VAL A 69 -5.98 9.18 13.65
CA VAL A 69 -4.87 8.73 14.51
C VAL A 69 -5.08 9.07 15.99
N ASP A 70 -5.79 10.16 16.29
CA ASP A 70 -6.10 10.63 17.63
C ASP A 70 -7.18 9.80 18.35
N GLN A 71 -7.97 9.03 17.61
CA GLN A 71 -9.01 8.14 18.14
C GLN A 71 -8.56 6.68 18.23
N LEU A 72 -7.35 6.35 17.77
CA LEU A 72 -6.80 5.00 17.86
C LEU A 72 -6.48 4.61 19.31
N SER A 73 -6.86 3.39 19.67
CA SER A 73 -6.37 2.77 20.89
C SER A 73 -4.87 2.48 20.82
N SER A 74 -4.25 2.37 21.99
CA SER A 74 -2.85 1.94 22.08
C SER A 74 -2.65 0.52 21.52
N ASP A 75 -3.62 -0.38 21.71
CA ASP A 75 -3.53 -1.77 21.26
C ASP A 75 -3.62 -1.91 19.74
N GLU A 76 -4.40 -1.07 19.06
CA GLU A 76 -4.45 -1.02 17.59
C GLU A 76 -3.12 -0.58 17.00
N ARG A 77 -2.55 0.53 17.54
CA ARG A 77 -1.23 1.03 17.13
C ARG A 77 -0.14 -0.01 17.39
N GLN A 78 -0.15 -0.63 18.56
CA GLN A 78 0.84 -1.63 18.95
C GLN A 78 0.80 -2.88 18.06
N ARG A 79 -0.38 -3.36 17.71
CA ARG A 79 -0.55 -4.52 16.80
C ARG A 79 0.06 -4.26 15.42
N VAL A 80 -0.14 -3.06 14.88
CA VAL A 80 0.46 -2.68 13.58
C VAL A 80 1.97 -2.50 13.72
N TYR A 81 2.43 -1.82 14.77
CA TYR A 81 3.86 -1.61 15.03
C TYR A 81 4.64 -2.93 15.07
N ILE A 82 4.17 -3.92 15.84
CA ILE A 82 4.82 -5.24 15.95
C ILE A 82 4.91 -5.91 14.58
N ALA A 83 3.83 -5.89 13.79
CA ALA A 83 3.81 -6.51 12.47
C ALA A 83 4.74 -5.80 11.48
N LEU A 84 4.79 -4.47 11.51
CA LEU A 84 5.73 -3.69 10.70
C LEU A 84 7.16 -4.08 11.03
N TYR A 85 7.49 -4.09 12.32
CA TYR A 85 8.82 -4.42 12.84
C TYR A 85 9.27 -5.82 12.43
N GLN A 86 8.41 -6.82 12.60
CA GLN A 86 8.79 -8.24 12.47
C GLN A 86 8.70 -8.78 11.05
N SER A 87 7.78 -8.27 10.22
CA SER A 87 7.41 -8.92 8.96
C SER A 87 7.53 -8.03 7.74
N HIS A 88 7.15 -6.75 7.87
CA HIS A 88 6.98 -5.90 6.70
C HIS A 88 8.22 -5.08 6.39
N LEU A 89 8.77 -4.38 7.37
CA LEU A 89 9.94 -3.52 7.16
C LEU A 89 11.20 -4.31 6.81
N PRO A 90 11.54 -5.46 7.45
CA PRO A 90 12.69 -6.26 7.04
C PRO A 90 12.64 -6.66 5.57
N LYS A 91 11.47 -7.03 5.05
CA LYS A 91 11.33 -7.43 3.64
C LYS A 91 11.42 -6.26 2.66
N LEU A 92 10.99 -5.07 3.06
CA LEU A 92 11.14 -3.87 2.24
C LEU A 92 12.60 -3.41 2.21
N ASP A 93 13.30 -3.57 3.33
CA ASP A 93 14.73 -3.27 3.49
C ASP A 93 15.61 -4.26 2.71
N GLU A 94 15.35 -5.57 2.82
CA GLU A 94 16.00 -6.61 2.01
C GLU A 94 15.86 -6.38 0.51
N ALA A 95 14.73 -5.80 0.08
CA ALA A 95 14.48 -5.42 -1.31
C ALA A 95 15.08 -4.06 -1.70
N GLY A 96 15.68 -3.33 -0.75
CA GLY A 96 16.30 -2.02 -0.97
C GLY A 96 15.30 -0.89 -1.24
N VAL A 97 14.02 -1.06 -0.87
CA VAL A 97 12.94 -0.09 -1.08
C VAL A 97 12.95 1.01 -0.03
N VAL A 98 13.41 0.65 1.16
CA VAL A 98 13.55 1.51 2.34
C VAL A 98 14.87 1.15 2.99
N ASP A 99 15.47 2.08 3.72
CA ASP A 99 16.52 1.79 4.70
C ASP A 99 15.87 1.72 6.09
N TYR A 100 15.96 0.55 6.73
CA TYR A 100 15.33 0.29 8.01
C TYR A 100 16.35 0.11 9.15
N ASP A 101 16.49 1.16 9.97
CA ASP A 101 17.25 1.08 11.23
C ASP A 101 16.38 0.52 12.36
N GLN A 102 16.44 -0.80 12.55
CA GLN A 102 15.77 -1.53 13.64
C GLN A 102 16.17 -1.01 15.02
N SER A 103 17.45 -0.65 15.20
CA SER A 103 17.99 -0.26 16.51
C SER A 103 17.47 1.09 16.96
N ARG A 104 17.24 2.00 16.00
CA ARG A 104 16.74 3.36 16.26
C ARG A 104 15.25 3.51 15.99
N GLY A 105 14.60 2.53 15.40
CA GLY A 105 13.18 2.58 15.07
C GLY A 105 12.86 3.60 13.96
N ARG A 106 13.75 3.71 12.97
CA ARG A 106 13.69 4.72 11.90
C ARG A 106 13.61 4.07 10.53
N LEU A 107 12.98 4.80 9.60
CA LEU A 107 12.73 4.36 8.25
C LEU A 107 13.02 5.51 7.29
N GLU A 108 13.85 5.26 6.28
CA GLU A 108 14.18 6.23 5.25
C GLU A 108 13.77 5.65 3.88
N PRO A 109 13.10 6.43 3.01
CA PRO A 109 12.77 5.95 1.67
C PRO A 109 14.01 5.92 0.78
N THR A 110 14.08 4.97 -0.14
CA THR A 110 15.13 4.93 -1.18
C THR A 110 14.55 5.30 -2.54
N PRO A 111 15.39 5.57 -3.57
CA PRO A 111 14.90 5.78 -4.93
C PRO A 111 14.08 4.60 -5.51
N ALA A 112 14.27 3.37 -4.99
CA ALA A 112 13.49 2.21 -5.42
C ALA A 112 12.03 2.25 -4.92
N LEU A 113 11.72 3.07 -3.91
CA LEU A 113 10.36 3.30 -3.46
C LEU A 113 9.47 3.83 -4.57
N GLU A 114 9.92 4.86 -5.29
CA GLU A 114 9.15 5.46 -6.38
C GLU A 114 8.91 4.46 -7.52
N GLN A 115 9.92 3.65 -7.84
CA GLN A 115 9.79 2.58 -8.83
C GLN A 115 8.74 1.56 -8.42
N LEU A 116 8.74 1.12 -7.15
CA LEU A 116 7.75 0.18 -6.64
C LEU A 116 6.36 0.81 -6.54
N TYR A 117 6.27 2.06 -6.12
CA TYR A 117 5.01 2.78 -5.94
C TYR A 117 4.29 3.03 -7.26
N ALA A 118 5.04 3.22 -8.36
CA ALA A 118 4.46 3.32 -9.70
C ALA A 118 3.60 2.11 -10.08
N TYR A 119 3.93 0.89 -9.62
CA TYR A 119 3.09 -0.29 -9.84
C TYR A 119 1.73 -0.22 -9.14
N LEU A 120 1.59 0.53 -8.05
CA LEU A 120 0.30 0.76 -7.40
C LEU A 120 -0.56 1.76 -8.17
N ALA A 121 0.05 2.74 -8.86
CA ALA A 121 -0.66 3.72 -9.67
C ALA A 121 -1.25 3.10 -10.95
N ILE A 122 -0.59 2.08 -11.52
CA ILE A 122 -0.99 1.42 -12.78
C ILE A 122 -2.34 0.67 -12.65
N GLY A 123 -2.81 0.37 -11.43
CA GLY A 123 -4.12 -0.25 -11.19
C GLY A 123 -5.29 0.73 -10.97
N ALA A 124 -5.04 2.05 -11.00
CA ALA A 124 -6.06 3.06 -10.71
C ALA A 124 -6.84 3.56 -11.95
N GLU A 125 -6.48 3.12 -13.16
CA GLU A 125 -7.19 3.46 -14.40
C GLU A 125 -8.10 2.29 -14.86
N GLU A 126 -9.36 2.30 -14.42
CA GLU A 126 -10.59 2.08 -15.22
C GLU A 126 -11.81 1.66 -14.36
N LYS A 127 -12.76 2.58 -14.17
CA LYS A 127 -14.13 2.34 -14.64
C LYS A 127 -14.78 3.68 -15.01
N PRO A 128 -15.07 3.94 -16.30
CA PRO A 128 -15.89 5.08 -16.69
C PRO A 128 -17.23 5.02 -15.95
N PRO A 129 -17.85 6.16 -15.59
CA PRO A 129 -19.17 6.13 -14.98
C PRO A 129 -20.13 5.45 -15.97
N GLU A 130 -20.66 4.30 -15.59
CA GLU A 130 -21.82 3.68 -16.24
C GLU A 130 -22.91 4.75 -16.28
N ARG A 131 -23.14 5.32 -17.45
CA ARG A 131 -24.31 6.15 -17.68
C ARG A 131 -25.52 5.26 -17.47
N GLU A 132 -26.22 5.46 -16.37
CA GLU A 132 -27.55 4.89 -16.13
C GLU A 132 -28.50 5.37 -17.22
N ALA A 133 -28.53 4.67 -18.34
CA ALA A 133 -29.64 4.71 -19.27
C ALA A 133 -30.74 3.80 -18.71
N THR A 134 -31.34 4.19 -17.58
CA THR A 134 -32.59 3.58 -17.13
C THR A 134 -33.69 4.05 -18.07
N GLY A 135 -33.88 3.27 -19.14
CA GLY A 135 -35.13 3.26 -19.86
C GLY A 135 -36.25 2.88 -18.90
N ARG A 136 -37.18 3.80 -18.64
CA ARG A 136 -38.52 3.43 -18.18
C ARG A 136 -39.54 3.78 -19.25
N ARG A 137 -39.89 2.75 -20.02
CA ARG A 137 -40.99 2.76 -20.99
C ARG A 137 -42.32 2.70 -20.24
N ARG A 138 -43.17 3.72 -20.47
CA ARG A 138 -44.64 3.74 -20.59
C ARG A 138 -45.52 2.98 -19.57
N SER A 139 -46.47 3.70 -18.96
CA SER A 139 -47.88 3.27 -18.76
C SER A 139 -48.74 4.52 -18.52
N ARG A 140 -49.55 4.97 -19.49
CA ARG A 140 -51.00 4.74 -19.69
C ARG A 140 -51.92 5.28 -18.56
N ARG A 141 -52.68 6.30 -18.97
CA ARG A 141 -53.99 6.87 -18.54
C ARG A 141 -54.75 6.31 -17.32
N CYS A 142 -55.28 7.26 -16.54
CA CYS A 142 -56.63 7.33 -15.93
C CYS A 142 -56.87 8.84 -15.62
N ASP A 143 -57.71 9.58 -16.35
CA ASP A 143 -59.18 9.75 -16.29
C ASP A 143 -59.73 10.44 -15.01
N THR A 144 -60.64 11.39 -15.27
CA THR A 144 -61.72 11.96 -14.43
C THR A 144 -61.45 13.10 -13.41
N THR A 145 -61.77 14.32 -13.87
CA THR A 145 -62.65 15.37 -13.29
C THR A 145 -62.65 15.72 -11.78
N VAL A 146 -62.46 17.02 -11.45
CA VAL A 146 -63.32 17.88 -10.61
C VAL A 146 -62.79 19.33 -10.62
N GLY A 147 -63.70 20.31 -10.63
CA GLY A 147 -63.47 21.66 -11.14
C GLY A 147 -63.15 22.78 -10.14
N ARG A 148 -63.03 24.00 -10.68
CA ARG A 148 -63.21 25.29 -9.98
C ARG A 148 -63.25 26.42 -11.03
N ARG A 149 -64.44 27.01 -11.24
CA ARG A 149 -64.83 28.38 -10.84
C ARG A 149 -64.03 29.50 -11.50
N SER A 150 -64.67 30.22 -12.42
CA SER A 150 -64.97 31.66 -12.30
C SER A 150 -66.17 31.98 -13.18
#